data_AF-Q4T169-F1
#
_entry.id   AF-Q4T169-F1
#
_cell.length_a   1.000
_cell.length_b   1.000
_cell.length_c   1.000
_cell.angle_alpha   90.00
_cell.angle_beta   90.00
_cell.angle_gamma   90.00
#
_symmetry.space_group_name_H-M   'P 1'
#
loop_
_entity.id
_entity.type
_entity.pdbx_description
1 polymer ?
#
loop_
_entity_poly.entity_id
_entity_poly.type
_entity_poly.pdbx_seq_one_letter_code
_entity_poly.pdbx_strand_id
1 'polypeptide(L)'
;MPTAHCQKHYNVCLDLRDFDIVENRRQDFQGQKMTIFYRDHLGMYPFISREGGKVNGGIPQLGHLSAHLSLAVTQISSLLRPNFTGLAVIDWEEWQPLWEKNLGEKMEYRRLSKRLVRQERPGLSEKAVMSLARGMFEGGARKFMEVTLQAAIRTRPEGLWGFYGFPVCSNKHKRKTDDTYTGRCHTGSRRQNDRLSWLWGRSTALYPSIYLPRGLAGSSRAALMVRYTLLEALRVASVWRHGGTSSGATPVLPYARLAYTHTLAFLSKLLVFKCVAHNPFAAQTDLEHTLGESAALGAAGVVLWGELEFAKSEVCNICQPAVDYIHTVLGPFIRALRADTQLCSLQLCRGNGRCARR
;
A
#
# COMPACT_ATOMS: atom_id res chain seq x y z
N MET A 1 10.93 0.09 6.66
CA MET A 1 12.05 -0.86 6.51
C MET A 1 12.47 -1.32 7.90
N PRO A 2 12.99 -2.55 8.09
CA PRO A 2 13.35 -3.08 9.42
C PRO A 2 14.70 -2.57 9.93
N THR A 3 14.98 -1.27 9.81
CA THR A 3 16.28 -0.68 10.13
C THR A 3 16.64 -0.80 11.62
N ALA A 4 15.65 -0.75 12.52
CA ALA A 4 15.84 -1.04 13.95
C ALA A 4 16.37 -2.46 14.24
N HIS A 5 16.01 -3.45 13.41
CA HIS A 5 16.51 -4.82 13.56
C HIS A 5 18.00 -4.89 13.23
N CYS A 6 18.43 -4.20 12.16
CA CYS A 6 19.84 -4.12 11.77
C CYS A 6 20.72 -3.53 12.89
N GLN A 7 20.25 -2.45 13.51
CA GLN A 7 20.96 -1.85 14.65
C GLN A 7 21.02 -2.81 15.85
N LYS A 8 19.89 -3.44 16.20
CA LYS A 8 19.79 -4.27 17.40
C LYS A 8 20.59 -5.58 17.32
N HIS A 9 20.59 -6.22 16.15
CA HIS A 9 21.14 -7.58 16.00
C HIS A 9 22.51 -7.62 15.30
N TYR A 10 22.82 -6.62 14.47
CA TYR A 10 24.06 -6.60 13.68
C TYR A 10 24.91 -5.36 13.94
N ASN A 11 24.47 -4.45 14.83
CA ASN A 11 25.11 -3.16 15.10
C ASN A 11 25.32 -2.31 13.83
N VAL A 12 24.42 -2.46 12.85
CA VAL A 12 24.44 -1.71 11.58
C VAL A 12 23.37 -0.60 11.65
N CYS A 13 23.81 0.65 11.67
CA CYS A 13 22.94 1.82 11.63
C CYS A 13 22.65 2.22 10.18
N LEU A 14 21.37 2.35 9.83
CA LEU A 14 20.95 2.91 8.55
C LEU A 14 20.49 4.35 8.81
N ASP A 15 21.35 5.36 8.65
CA ASP A 15 20.92 6.76 8.81
C ASP A 15 20.20 7.24 7.55
N LEU A 16 18.88 7.34 7.65
CA LEU A 16 18.02 7.73 6.53
C LEU A 16 17.89 9.25 6.42
N ARG A 17 18.29 10.00 7.46
CA ARG A 17 18.08 11.46 7.54
C ARG A 17 19.02 12.23 6.62
N ASP A 18 20.19 11.67 6.30
CA ASP A 18 21.15 12.23 5.32
C ASP A 18 20.57 12.38 3.90
N PHE A 19 19.43 11.71 3.65
CA PHE A 19 18.70 11.74 2.39
C PHE A 19 17.27 12.27 2.55
N ASP A 20 17.00 12.95 3.68
CA ASP A 20 15.70 13.53 4.03
C ASP A 20 14.52 12.53 4.01
N ILE A 21 14.83 11.25 4.23
CA ILE A 21 13.81 10.23 4.39
C ILE A 21 13.24 10.37 5.80
N VAL A 22 11.93 10.58 5.88
CA VAL A 22 11.23 10.71 7.16
C VAL A 22 11.14 9.34 7.83
N GLU A 23 11.74 9.22 9.01
CA GLU A 23 11.72 8.01 9.83
C GLU A 23 11.13 8.28 11.23
N ASN A 24 10.61 7.22 11.85
CA ASN A 24 10.21 7.29 13.26
C ASN A 24 11.42 7.37 14.18
N ARG A 25 11.22 7.91 15.39
CA ARG A 25 12.22 7.83 16.46
C ARG A 25 12.58 6.36 16.70
N ARG A 26 13.87 6.05 16.84
CA ARG A 26 14.41 4.69 16.99
C ARG A 26 14.04 3.74 15.84
N GLN A 27 13.53 4.28 14.72
CA GLN A 27 13.13 3.50 13.55
C GLN A 27 12.05 2.45 13.85
N ASP A 28 11.20 2.72 14.85
CA ASP A 28 10.08 1.87 15.20
C ASP A 28 9.05 1.82 14.06
N PHE A 29 8.42 0.66 13.84
CA PHE A 29 7.36 0.52 12.83
C PHE A 29 6.08 1.30 13.20
N GLN A 30 5.92 1.62 14.48
CA GLN A 30 4.80 2.38 15.01
C GLN A 30 5.33 3.62 15.73
N GLY A 31 5.08 4.79 15.15
CA GLY A 31 5.58 6.04 15.67
C GLY A 31 4.82 7.26 15.13
N GLN A 32 5.29 8.44 15.52
CA GLN A 32 4.55 9.69 15.31
C GLN A 32 4.71 10.28 13.89
N LYS A 33 5.60 9.73 13.07
CA LYS A 33 5.74 10.11 11.65
C LYS A 33 4.97 9.16 10.74
N MET A 34 5.02 7.88 11.04
CA MET A 34 4.29 6.84 10.34
C MET A 34 3.92 5.73 11.31
N THR A 35 2.73 5.17 11.19
CA THR A 35 2.31 3.97 11.90
C THR A 35 1.57 3.06 10.94
N ILE A 36 1.98 1.81 10.88
CA ILE A 36 1.25 0.75 10.19
C ILE A 36 0.57 -0.16 11.22
N PHE A 37 -0.71 -0.43 10.97
CA PHE A 37 -1.55 -1.29 11.77
C PHE A 37 -1.80 -2.59 11.01
N TYR A 38 -1.00 -3.61 11.29
CA TYR A 38 -1.27 -4.95 10.79
C TYR A 38 -2.55 -5.51 11.42
N ARG A 39 -3.12 -6.55 10.80
CA ARG A 39 -4.25 -7.36 11.27
C ARG A 39 -4.44 -7.41 12.79
N ASP A 40 -3.40 -7.80 13.53
CA ASP A 40 -3.49 -8.09 14.97
C ASP A 40 -3.27 -6.86 15.87
N HIS A 41 -3.09 -5.68 15.28
CA HIS A 41 -2.72 -4.44 15.99
C HIS A 41 -3.78 -3.33 15.90
N LEU A 42 -4.96 -3.60 15.33
CA LEU A 42 -6.05 -2.63 15.27
C LEU A 42 -7.42 -3.29 15.41
N GLY A 43 -7.96 -3.19 16.62
CA GLY A 43 -9.20 -3.79 17.03
C GLY A 43 -9.17 -5.32 16.91
N MET A 44 -10.37 -5.90 16.85
CA MET A 44 -10.58 -7.33 16.63
C MET A 44 -10.95 -7.55 15.16
N TYR A 45 -10.02 -7.42 14.22
CA TYR A 45 -10.32 -7.63 12.80
C TYR A 45 -10.78 -9.08 12.57
N PRO A 46 -11.90 -9.34 11.86
CA PRO A 46 -12.38 -10.70 11.62
C PRO A 46 -11.56 -11.37 10.51
N PHE A 47 -10.97 -12.54 10.79
CA PHE A 47 -10.21 -13.30 9.78
C PHE A 47 -10.13 -14.79 10.10
N ILE A 48 -9.74 -15.58 9.10
CA ILE A 48 -9.47 -17.01 9.24
C ILE A 48 -7.96 -17.18 9.41
N SER A 49 -7.51 -17.75 10.54
CA SER A 49 -6.09 -18.00 10.82
C SER A 49 -5.53 -19.09 9.91
N ARG A 50 -4.19 -19.22 9.88
CA ARG A 50 -3.51 -20.26 9.07
C ARG A 50 -3.91 -21.67 9.49
N GLU A 51 -4.23 -21.87 10.76
CA GLU A 51 -4.72 -23.12 11.36
C GLU A 51 -6.22 -23.33 11.14
N GLY A 52 -6.90 -22.42 10.42
CA GLY A 52 -8.34 -22.46 10.18
C GLY A 52 -9.20 -21.89 11.32
N GLY A 53 -8.58 -21.27 12.34
CA GLY A 53 -9.28 -20.62 13.44
C GLY A 53 -10.07 -19.40 12.98
N LYS A 54 -11.30 -19.21 13.49
CA LYS A 54 -12.17 -18.08 13.12
C LYS A 54 -12.05 -16.96 14.14
N VAL A 55 -11.13 -16.04 13.92
CA VAL A 55 -10.91 -14.88 14.80
C VAL A 55 -12.02 -13.87 14.58
N ASN A 56 -12.65 -13.41 15.68
CA ASN A 56 -13.82 -12.54 15.67
C ASN A 56 -14.88 -12.97 14.62
N GLY A 57 -15.26 -14.24 14.62
CA GLY A 57 -16.26 -14.79 13.69
C GLY A 57 -15.71 -15.20 12.32
N GLY A 58 -14.46 -14.88 11.99
CA GLY A 58 -13.75 -15.29 10.78
C GLY A 58 -14.17 -14.55 9.50
N ILE A 59 -15.43 -14.17 9.38
CA ILE A 59 -16.00 -13.39 8.26
C ILE A 59 -16.67 -12.13 8.82
N PRO A 60 -16.66 -11.01 8.07
CA PRO A 60 -17.04 -9.71 8.60
C PRO A 60 -18.51 -9.61 9.02
N GLN A 61 -19.42 -10.37 8.42
CA GLN A 61 -20.83 -10.41 8.82
C GLN A 61 -21.10 -11.14 10.15
N LEU A 62 -20.13 -11.90 10.68
CA LEU A 62 -20.21 -12.51 12.02
C LEU A 62 -19.35 -11.77 13.05
N GLY A 63 -18.61 -10.74 12.66
CA GLY A 63 -17.70 -10.05 13.54
C GLY A 63 -18.42 -9.15 14.55
N HIS A 64 -17.93 -9.15 15.79
CA HIS A 64 -18.45 -8.30 16.86
C HIS A 64 -17.91 -6.87 16.75
N LEU A 65 -18.57 -6.04 15.95
CA LEU A 65 -18.09 -4.69 15.60
C LEU A 65 -17.88 -3.77 16.80
N SER A 66 -18.76 -3.79 17.81
CA SER A 66 -18.64 -2.90 18.98
C SER A 66 -17.36 -3.17 19.79
N ALA A 67 -17.06 -4.46 20.01
CA ALA A 67 -15.82 -4.86 20.68
C ALA A 67 -14.59 -4.53 19.84
N HIS A 68 -14.66 -4.75 18.52
CA HIS A 68 -13.61 -4.34 17.59
C HIS A 68 -13.29 -2.84 17.71
N LEU A 69 -14.31 -1.97 17.65
CA LEU A 69 -14.13 -0.53 17.69
C LEU A 69 -13.62 -0.04 19.05
N SER A 70 -14.14 -0.60 20.15
CA SER A 70 -13.69 -0.25 21.51
C SER A 70 -12.20 -0.53 21.70
N LEU A 71 -11.73 -1.69 21.22
CA LEU A 71 -10.31 -2.04 21.26
C LEU A 71 -9.49 -1.17 20.30
N ALA A 72 -9.98 -0.92 19.08
CA ALA A 72 -9.28 -0.10 18.10
C ALA A 72 -9.04 1.33 18.59
N VAL A 73 -10.06 1.98 19.17
CA VAL A 73 -9.92 3.34 19.74
C VAL A 73 -8.93 3.37 20.89
N THR A 74 -8.95 2.35 21.75
CA THR A 74 -8.01 2.22 22.86
C THR A 74 -6.57 2.08 22.34
N GLN A 75 -6.33 1.20 21.37
CA GLN A 75 -5.00 0.97 20.78
C GLN A 75 -4.47 2.21 20.05
N ILE A 76 -5.32 2.90 19.28
CA ILE A 76 -4.94 4.16 18.63
C ILE A 76 -4.58 5.20 19.70
N SER A 77 -5.38 5.29 20.76
CA SER A 77 -5.19 6.29 21.81
C SER A 77 -3.91 6.07 22.61
N SER A 78 -3.55 4.82 22.87
CA SER A 78 -2.29 4.48 23.55
C SER A 78 -1.06 4.70 22.67
N LEU A 79 -1.19 4.52 21.34
CA LEU A 79 -0.05 4.51 20.42
C LEU A 79 0.27 5.88 19.83
N LEU A 80 -0.77 6.64 19.43
CA LEU A 80 -0.62 7.90 18.70
C LEU A 80 -0.90 9.08 19.62
N ARG A 81 -0.11 10.16 19.53
CA ARG A 81 -0.38 11.39 20.29
C ARG A 81 -1.63 12.09 19.75
N PRO A 82 -2.36 12.88 20.56
CA PRO A 82 -3.56 13.59 20.10
C PRO A 82 -3.36 14.46 18.86
N ASN A 83 -2.20 15.10 18.73
CA ASN A 83 -1.82 15.94 17.59
C ASN A 83 -1.08 15.18 16.47
N PHE A 84 -1.31 13.87 16.34
CA PHE A 84 -0.68 13.05 15.31
C PHE A 84 -1.09 13.53 13.90
N THR A 85 -0.09 13.88 13.09
CA THR A 85 -0.22 14.35 11.70
C THR A 85 0.48 13.42 10.70
N GLY A 86 0.95 12.26 11.19
CA GLY A 86 1.72 11.31 10.39
C GLY A 86 0.85 10.42 9.50
N LEU A 87 1.52 9.49 8.80
CA LEU A 87 0.86 8.44 8.02
C LEU A 87 0.31 7.36 8.95
N ALA A 88 -0.98 7.04 8.84
CA ALA A 88 -1.65 5.99 9.61
C ALA A 88 -2.27 4.97 8.66
N VAL A 89 -1.57 3.86 8.46
CA VAL A 89 -1.88 2.88 7.41
C VAL A 89 -2.48 1.62 8.04
N ILE A 90 -3.69 1.26 7.60
CA ILE A 90 -4.35 0.02 8.02
C ILE A 90 -4.01 -1.07 7.00
N ASP A 91 -3.30 -2.10 7.44
CA ASP A 91 -2.81 -3.20 6.61
C ASP A 91 -3.61 -4.48 6.87
N TRP A 92 -4.79 -4.52 6.25
CA TRP A 92 -5.73 -5.63 6.33
C TRP A 92 -5.81 -6.34 4.98
N GLU A 93 -5.11 -7.47 4.88
CA GLU A 93 -4.97 -8.20 3.62
C GLU A 93 -5.77 -9.51 3.57
N GLU A 94 -6.35 -9.95 4.68
CA GLU A 94 -6.94 -11.29 4.79
C GLU A 94 -8.12 -11.52 3.84
N TRP A 95 -8.98 -10.52 3.68
CA TRP A 95 -10.06 -10.51 2.70
C TRP A 95 -10.15 -9.17 1.97
N GLN A 96 -10.92 -9.15 0.89
CA GLN A 96 -11.18 -7.96 0.08
C GLN A 96 -12.65 -7.54 0.26
N PRO A 97 -12.97 -6.24 0.29
CA PRO A 97 -14.35 -5.78 0.57
C PRO A 97 -15.35 -6.17 -0.53
N LEU A 98 -14.87 -6.43 -1.75
CA LEU A 98 -15.70 -6.89 -2.85
C LEU A 98 -15.60 -8.41 -2.99
N TRP A 99 -16.75 -9.06 -3.07
CA TRP A 99 -16.87 -10.51 -3.13
C TRP A 99 -16.01 -11.15 -4.22
N GLU A 100 -16.01 -10.57 -5.42
CA GLU A 100 -15.29 -11.13 -6.57
C GLU A 100 -13.76 -11.04 -6.46
N LYS A 101 -13.23 -10.22 -5.54
CA LYS A 101 -11.79 -10.09 -5.31
C LYS A 101 -11.23 -11.13 -4.33
N ASN A 102 -12.11 -11.87 -3.64
CA ASN A 102 -11.72 -12.95 -2.74
C ASN A 102 -11.49 -14.26 -3.54
N LEU A 103 -10.34 -14.33 -4.20
CA LEU A 103 -9.87 -15.45 -5.02
C LEU A 103 -8.68 -16.17 -4.36
N GLY A 104 -8.28 -17.32 -4.91
CA GLY A 104 -7.18 -18.13 -4.36
C GLY A 104 -7.51 -18.61 -2.95
N GLU A 105 -6.58 -18.46 -2.02
CA GLU A 105 -6.78 -18.81 -0.59
C GLU A 105 -7.96 -18.05 0.04
N LYS A 106 -8.23 -16.81 -0.41
CA LYS A 106 -9.36 -15.99 0.06
C LYS A 106 -10.73 -16.54 -0.36
N MET A 107 -10.78 -17.57 -1.20
CA MET A 107 -12.04 -18.27 -1.51
C MET A 107 -12.70 -18.85 -0.26
N GLU A 108 -11.94 -19.10 0.81
CA GLU A 108 -12.51 -19.66 2.04
C GLU A 108 -13.52 -18.70 2.69
N TYR A 109 -13.31 -17.38 2.63
CA TYR A 109 -14.29 -16.39 3.09
C TYR A 109 -15.63 -16.51 2.35
N ARG A 110 -15.57 -16.78 1.03
CA ARG A 110 -16.77 -17.01 0.22
C ARG A 110 -17.45 -18.33 0.60
N ARG A 111 -16.68 -19.40 0.82
CA ARG A 111 -17.21 -20.71 1.24
C ARG A 111 -17.88 -20.64 2.61
N LEU A 112 -17.22 -20.02 3.58
CA LEU A 112 -17.75 -19.82 4.93
C LEU A 112 -19.03 -18.98 4.92
N SER A 113 -19.05 -17.89 4.15
CA SER A 113 -20.24 -17.05 3.98
C SER A 113 -21.43 -17.82 3.37
N LYS A 114 -21.21 -18.66 2.36
CA LYS A 114 -22.27 -19.51 1.80
C LYS A 114 -22.73 -20.58 2.79
N ARG A 115 -21.80 -21.16 3.55
CA ARG A 115 -22.12 -22.18 4.56
C ARG A 115 -23.06 -21.62 5.63
N LEU A 116 -22.78 -20.41 6.12
CA LEU A 116 -23.63 -19.69 7.06
C LEU A 116 -25.07 -19.57 6.51
N VAL A 117 -25.21 -19.08 5.28
CA VAL A 117 -26.54 -18.92 4.66
C VAL A 117 -27.28 -20.25 4.51
N ARG A 118 -26.59 -21.35 4.14
CA ARG A 118 -27.23 -22.67 4.04
C ARG A 118 -27.68 -23.21 5.39
N GLN A 119 -26.92 -22.93 6.46
CA GLN A 119 -27.29 -23.33 7.82
C GLN A 119 -28.53 -22.57 8.31
N GLU A 120 -28.60 -21.27 8.05
CA GLU A 120 -29.74 -20.44 8.45
C GLU A 120 -30.97 -20.65 7.56
N ARG A 121 -30.77 -21.00 6.28
CA ARG A 121 -31.85 -21.11 5.28
C ARG A 121 -31.65 -22.33 4.36
N PRO A 122 -31.94 -23.56 4.83
CA PRO A 122 -31.62 -24.80 4.11
C PRO A 122 -32.35 -24.98 2.76
N GLY A 123 -33.52 -24.38 2.58
CA GLY A 123 -34.33 -24.52 1.37
C GLY A 123 -33.96 -23.62 0.19
N LEU A 124 -32.93 -22.76 0.32
CA LEU A 124 -32.55 -21.85 -0.74
C LEU A 124 -31.78 -22.53 -1.88
N SER A 125 -32.05 -22.13 -3.12
CA SER A 125 -31.27 -22.53 -4.29
C SER A 125 -29.83 -22.00 -4.21
N GLU A 126 -28.88 -22.64 -4.88
CA GLU A 126 -27.46 -22.21 -4.84
C GLU A 126 -27.28 -20.76 -5.32
N LYS A 127 -28.08 -20.32 -6.31
CA LYS A 127 -28.06 -18.94 -6.80
C LYS A 127 -28.51 -17.95 -5.70
N ALA A 128 -29.56 -18.29 -4.96
CA ALA A 128 -30.06 -17.48 -3.85
C ALA A 128 -29.06 -17.46 -2.68
N VAL A 129 -28.47 -18.61 -2.33
CA VAL A 129 -27.40 -18.73 -1.32
C VAL A 129 -26.22 -17.83 -1.68
N MET A 130 -25.73 -17.90 -2.92
CA MET A 130 -24.61 -17.08 -3.37
C MET A 130 -24.93 -15.59 -3.32
N SER A 131 -26.12 -15.19 -3.78
CA SER A 131 -26.54 -13.78 -3.78
C SER A 131 -26.62 -13.22 -2.36
N LEU A 132 -27.27 -13.95 -1.44
CA LEU A 132 -27.41 -13.54 -0.05
C LEU A 132 -26.06 -13.52 0.68
N ALA A 133 -25.24 -14.56 0.51
CA ALA A 133 -23.91 -14.61 1.10
C ALA A 133 -23.01 -13.46 0.64
N ARG A 134 -23.09 -13.11 -0.65
CA ARG A 134 -22.41 -11.94 -1.21
C ARG A 134 -22.88 -10.65 -0.53
N GLY A 135 -24.20 -10.42 -0.47
CA GLY A 135 -24.76 -9.20 0.13
C GLY A 135 -24.36 -9.05 1.61
N MET A 136 -24.45 -10.13 2.38
CA MET A 136 -24.03 -10.16 3.79
C MET A 136 -22.53 -9.88 3.94
N PHE A 137 -21.69 -10.55 3.14
CA PHE A 137 -20.24 -10.37 3.20
C PHE A 137 -19.81 -8.97 2.81
N GLU A 138 -20.25 -8.44 1.66
CA GLU A 138 -19.87 -7.09 1.21
C GLU A 138 -20.41 -6.02 2.17
N GLY A 139 -21.63 -6.21 2.72
CA GLY A 139 -22.21 -5.34 3.73
C GLY A 139 -21.42 -5.33 5.05
N GLY A 140 -21.06 -6.52 5.56
CA GLY A 140 -20.21 -6.65 6.74
C GLY A 140 -18.81 -6.05 6.52
N ALA A 141 -18.20 -6.34 5.36
CA ALA A 141 -16.86 -5.85 5.02
C ALA A 141 -16.82 -4.32 4.96
N ARG A 142 -17.82 -3.71 4.29
CA ARG A 142 -17.98 -2.25 4.28
C ARG A 142 -18.14 -1.71 5.69
N LYS A 143 -19.01 -2.31 6.52
CA LYS A 143 -19.26 -1.83 7.88
C LYS A 143 -17.99 -1.85 8.73
N PHE A 144 -17.21 -2.93 8.67
CA PHE A 144 -15.94 -3.03 9.40
C PHE A 144 -14.92 -2.01 8.90
N MET A 145 -14.67 -1.91 7.59
CA MET A 145 -13.66 -0.98 7.07
C MET A 145 -14.07 0.48 7.25
N GLU A 146 -15.31 0.85 6.91
CA GLU A 146 -15.79 2.24 6.93
C GLU A 146 -15.86 2.78 8.36
N VAL A 147 -16.46 2.02 9.28
CA VAL A 147 -16.68 2.50 10.66
C VAL A 147 -15.37 2.53 11.45
N THR A 148 -14.46 1.57 11.22
CA THR A 148 -13.12 1.61 11.85
C THR A 148 -12.30 2.79 11.36
N LEU A 149 -12.30 3.06 10.06
CA LEU A 149 -11.62 4.23 9.49
C LEU A 149 -12.21 5.53 10.07
N GLN A 150 -13.54 5.62 10.18
CA GLN A 150 -14.21 6.77 10.77
C GLN A 150 -13.84 6.95 12.25
N ALA A 151 -13.81 5.88 13.05
CA ALA A 151 -13.41 5.94 14.45
C ALA A 151 -11.94 6.37 14.59
N ALA A 152 -11.06 5.88 13.72
CA ALA A 152 -9.65 6.24 13.71
C ALA A 152 -9.44 7.73 13.40
N ILE A 153 -10.11 8.25 12.37
CA ILE A 153 -10.07 9.68 12.00
C ILE A 153 -10.63 10.54 13.14
N ARG A 154 -11.77 10.17 13.74
CA ARG A 154 -12.31 10.91 14.91
C ARG A 154 -11.32 10.95 16.07
N THR A 155 -10.57 9.88 16.27
CA THR A 155 -9.57 9.77 17.34
C THR A 155 -8.33 10.60 17.02
N ARG A 156 -7.88 10.63 15.76
CA ARG A 156 -6.70 11.39 15.29
C ARG A 156 -7.03 12.10 13.96
N PRO A 157 -7.66 13.28 14.02
CA PRO A 157 -8.26 13.95 12.84
C PRO A 157 -7.25 14.43 11.81
N GLU A 158 -6.07 14.85 12.26
CA GLU A 158 -4.99 15.31 11.39
C GLU A 158 -4.14 14.17 10.81
N GLY A 159 -4.44 12.91 11.19
CA GLY A 159 -3.74 11.75 10.68
C GLY A 159 -4.08 11.48 9.22
N LEU A 160 -3.08 11.05 8.45
CA LEU A 160 -3.26 10.60 7.08
C LEU A 160 -3.65 9.11 7.11
N TRP A 161 -4.95 8.84 7.21
CA TRP A 161 -5.56 7.52 7.34
C TRP A 161 -5.96 6.93 6.00
N GLY A 162 -5.61 5.65 5.81
CA GLY A 162 -6.02 4.89 4.63
C GLY A 162 -5.63 3.42 4.73
N PHE A 163 -6.17 2.61 3.83
CA PHE A 163 -5.83 1.19 3.75
C PHE A 163 -4.68 0.95 2.78
N TYR A 164 -3.72 0.13 3.21
CA TYR A 164 -2.65 -0.34 2.34
C TYR A 164 -3.21 -1.10 1.13
N GLY A 165 -2.59 -0.89 -0.04
CA GLY A 165 -2.89 -1.62 -1.26
C GLY A 165 -4.07 -1.06 -2.06
N PHE A 166 -4.76 -0.02 -1.59
CA PHE A 166 -5.90 0.58 -2.26
C PHE A 166 -5.60 1.96 -2.88
N PRO A 167 -6.18 2.28 -4.06
CA PRO A 167 -7.01 1.40 -4.89
C PRO A 167 -6.21 0.35 -5.67
N VAL A 168 -6.92 -0.69 -6.13
CA VAL A 168 -6.31 -1.81 -6.86
C VAL A 168 -6.44 -1.57 -8.37
N CYS A 169 -5.32 -1.63 -9.10
CA CYS A 169 -5.29 -1.51 -10.56
C CYS A 169 -5.33 -2.88 -11.29
N SER A 170 -4.78 -3.94 -10.66
CA SER A 170 -4.65 -5.31 -11.23
C SER A 170 -3.96 -5.34 -12.60
N ASN A 171 -2.92 -4.55 -12.79
CA ASN A 171 -2.16 -4.41 -14.04
C ASN A 171 -0.77 -5.08 -14.00
N LYS A 172 -0.50 -5.96 -13.04
CA LYS A 172 0.78 -6.68 -12.97
C LYS A 172 0.91 -7.59 -14.20
N HIS A 173 2.07 -7.51 -14.86
CA HIS A 173 2.38 -8.27 -16.07
C HIS A 173 2.35 -9.78 -15.81
N LYS A 174 1.53 -10.52 -16.55
CA LYS A 174 1.31 -11.96 -16.33
C LYS A 174 2.22 -12.87 -17.15
N ARG A 175 2.71 -12.43 -18.31
CA ARG A 175 3.54 -13.24 -19.23
C ARG A 175 4.60 -12.37 -19.89
N LYS A 176 5.88 -12.75 -19.81
CA LYS A 176 7.03 -11.97 -20.30
C LYS A 176 6.95 -11.55 -21.79
N THR A 177 6.17 -12.27 -22.59
CA THR A 177 6.08 -12.11 -24.06
C THR A 177 4.82 -11.38 -24.52
N ASP A 178 4.12 -10.67 -23.62
CA ASP A 178 2.93 -9.90 -24.02
C ASP A 178 3.33 -8.52 -24.57
N ASP A 179 3.45 -8.43 -25.89
CA ASP A 179 3.72 -7.17 -26.60
C ASP A 179 2.53 -6.21 -26.58
N THR A 180 1.35 -6.67 -26.14
CA THR A 180 0.15 -5.83 -25.98
C THR A 180 0.04 -5.18 -24.60
N TYR A 181 1.03 -5.38 -23.72
CA TYR A 181 0.99 -4.85 -22.37
C TYR A 181 1.06 -3.31 -22.34
N THR A 182 -0.06 -2.69 -22.00
CA THR A 182 -0.19 -1.22 -21.92
C THR A 182 -0.01 -0.66 -20.51
N GLY A 183 0.09 -1.51 -19.48
CA GLY A 183 0.06 -1.11 -18.08
C GLY A 183 -1.31 -0.64 -17.57
N ARG A 184 -2.32 -0.45 -18.43
CA ARG A 184 -3.66 0.02 -18.03
C ARG A 184 -4.28 -0.90 -16.98
N CYS A 185 -5.01 -0.30 -16.03
CA CYS A 185 -5.80 -1.07 -15.08
C CYS A 185 -6.81 -1.95 -15.82
N HIS A 186 -7.01 -3.15 -15.31
CA HIS A 186 -8.03 -4.04 -15.84
C HIS A 186 -9.39 -3.33 -15.82
N THR A 187 -10.18 -3.44 -16.88
CA THR A 187 -11.45 -2.71 -17.04
C THR A 187 -12.40 -2.94 -15.87
N GLY A 188 -12.45 -4.17 -15.36
CA GLY A 188 -13.20 -4.53 -14.15
C GLY A 188 -12.70 -3.83 -12.88
N SER A 189 -11.41 -3.53 -12.76
CA SER A 189 -10.83 -2.88 -11.57
C SER A 189 -11.34 -1.46 -11.40
N ARG A 190 -11.46 -0.67 -12.47
CA ARG A 190 -11.99 0.71 -12.39
C ARG A 190 -13.42 0.72 -11.87
N ARG A 191 -14.31 -0.11 -12.45
CA ARG A 191 -15.71 -0.25 -11.99
C ARG A 191 -15.80 -0.74 -10.54
N GLN A 192 -14.91 -1.65 -10.15
CA GLN A 192 -14.81 -2.13 -8.77
C GLN A 192 -14.37 -1.02 -7.82
N ASN A 193 -13.39 -0.21 -8.20
CA ASN A 193 -12.99 0.95 -7.42
C ASN A 193 -14.13 1.98 -7.32
N ASP A 194 -14.93 2.19 -8.36
CA ASP A 194 -16.09 3.08 -8.29
C ASP A 194 -17.14 2.59 -7.26
N ARG A 195 -17.34 1.27 -7.11
CA ARG A 195 -18.18 0.67 -6.05
C ARG A 195 -17.63 0.87 -4.63
N LEU A 196 -16.37 1.24 -4.50
CA LEU A 196 -15.69 1.53 -3.24
C LEU A 196 -15.62 3.03 -2.93
N SER A 197 -16.48 3.85 -3.56
CA SER A 197 -16.60 5.29 -3.28
C SER A 197 -16.70 5.64 -1.79
N TRP A 198 -17.39 4.79 -1.02
CA TRP A 198 -17.51 4.92 0.43
C TRP A 198 -16.16 4.83 1.18
N LEU A 199 -15.18 4.12 0.62
CA LEU A 199 -13.84 4.01 1.19
C LEU A 199 -13.03 5.28 0.87
N TRP A 200 -13.07 5.74 -0.38
CA TRP A 200 -12.32 6.91 -0.84
C TRP A 200 -12.76 8.19 -0.14
N GLY A 201 -14.08 8.42 -0.06
CA GLY A 201 -14.62 9.61 0.59
C GLY A 201 -14.39 9.66 2.11
N ARG A 202 -13.94 8.55 2.70
CA ARG A 202 -13.58 8.46 4.13
C ARG A 202 -12.07 8.55 4.35
N SER A 203 -11.25 8.00 3.48
CA SER A 203 -9.78 8.07 3.61
C SER A 203 -9.25 9.50 3.54
N THR A 204 -8.30 9.84 4.40
CA THR A 204 -7.55 11.11 4.33
C THR A 204 -6.22 10.96 3.58
N ALA A 205 -5.83 9.73 3.21
CA ALA A 205 -4.74 9.43 2.28
C ALA A 205 -4.97 8.09 1.54
N LEU A 206 -4.34 7.91 0.38
CA LEU A 206 -4.38 6.66 -0.40
C LEU A 206 -2.99 6.01 -0.50
N TYR A 207 -2.94 4.69 -0.34
CA TYR A 207 -1.71 3.91 -0.23
C TYR A 207 -1.63 2.76 -1.24
N PRO A 208 -1.65 3.04 -2.57
CA PRO A 208 -1.57 1.98 -3.57
C PRO A 208 -0.20 1.28 -3.53
N SER A 209 -0.17 -0.04 -3.73
CA SER A 209 1.09 -0.79 -3.83
C SER A 209 1.65 -0.74 -5.26
N ILE A 210 2.90 -0.28 -5.40
CA ILE A 210 3.63 -0.24 -6.67
C ILE A 210 4.83 -1.19 -6.67
N TYR A 211 4.79 -2.25 -5.86
CA TYR A 211 5.89 -3.21 -5.75
C TYR A 211 6.22 -3.83 -7.11
N LEU A 212 7.46 -3.60 -7.54
CA LEU A 212 7.92 -3.98 -8.87
C LEU A 212 8.30 -5.47 -8.91
N PRO A 213 7.63 -6.30 -9.74
CA PRO A 213 8.04 -7.69 -9.94
C PRO A 213 9.37 -7.77 -10.70
N ARG A 214 10.22 -8.75 -10.36
CA ARG A 214 11.52 -8.97 -11.03
C ARG A 214 11.40 -9.15 -12.55
N GLY A 215 10.27 -9.67 -13.03
CA GLY A 215 9.99 -9.84 -14.46
C GLY A 215 9.88 -8.53 -15.25
N LEU A 216 9.80 -7.37 -14.59
CA LEU A 216 9.76 -6.05 -15.21
C LEU A 216 11.06 -5.24 -15.02
N ALA A 217 12.08 -5.83 -14.42
CA ALA A 217 13.36 -5.17 -14.16
C ALA A 217 13.95 -4.55 -15.43
N GLY A 218 14.33 -3.27 -15.36
CA GLY A 218 14.97 -2.51 -16.45
C GLY A 218 14.07 -2.26 -17.67
N SER A 219 12.78 -2.60 -17.61
CA SER A 219 11.86 -2.44 -18.74
C SER A 219 11.01 -1.17 -18.59
N SER A 220 10.76 -0.44 -19.69
CA SER A 220 9.77 0.65 -19.71
C SER A 220 8.36 0.20 -19.33
N ARG A 221 8.06 -1.11 -19.42
CA ARG A 221 6.83 -1.71 -18.90
C ARG A 221 6.67 -1.52 -17.38
N ALA A 222 7.77 -1.40 -16.62
CA ALA A 222 7.74 -1.04 -15.21
C ALA A 222 7.09 0.34 -15.00
N ALA A 223 7.53 1.36 -15.76
CA ALA A 223 6.95 2.69 -15.69
C ALA A 223 5.46 2.67 -16.05
N LEU A 224 5.05 1.91 -17.07
CA LEU A 224 3.63 1.77 -17.41
C LEU A 224 2.81 1.16 -16.27
N MET A 225 3.31 0.12 -15.60
CA MET A 225 2.65 -0.49 -14.45
C MET A 225 2.43 0.52 -13.31
N VAL A 226 3.49 1.23 -12.95
CA VAL A 226 3.46 2.21 -11.86
C VAL A 226 2.55 3.39 -12.25
N ARG A 227 2.72 3.92 -13.46
CA ARG A 227 1.94 5.03 -14.01
C ARG A 227 0.45 4.80 -13.88
N TYR A 228 -0.06 3.69 -14.43
CA TYR A 228 -1.50 3.44 -14.42
C TYR A 228 -2.05 3.07 -13.04
N THR A 229 -1.23 2.49 -12.16
CA THR A 229 -1.62 2.30 -10.75
C THR A 229 -1.83 3.65 -10.07
N LEU A 230 -0.91 4.60 -10.29
CA LEU A 230 -1.00 5.94 -9.73
C LEU A 230 -2.08 6.79 -10.36
N LEU A 231 -2.27 6.71 -11.69
CA LEU A 231 -3.37 7.40 -12.36
C LEU A 231 -4.73 6.94 -11.83
N GLU A 232 -4.89 5.67 -11.49
CA GLU A 232 -6.13 5.19 -10.86
C GLU A 232 -6.28 5.71 -9.44
N ALA A 233 -5.21 5.76 -8.65
CA ALA A 233 -5.22 6.37 -7.31
C ALA A 233 -5.57 7.86 -7.35
N LEU A 234 -4.96 8.62 -8.26
CA LEU A 234 -5.23 10.04 -8.48
C LEU A 234 -6.65 10.28 -9.02
N ARG A 235 -7.16 9.36 -9.86
CA ARG A 235 -8.54 9.41 -10.33
C ARG A 235 -9.52 9.26 -9.16
N VAL A 236 -9.40 8.22 -8.33
CA VAL A 236 -10.35 8.05 -7.22
C VAL A 236 -10.21 9.16 -6.17
N ALA A 237 -8.99 9.65 -5.92
CA ALA A 237 -8.74 10.78 -5.02
C ALA A 237 -9.37 12.09 -5.49
N SER A 238 -9.44 12.31 -6.81
CA SER A 238 -10.03 13.53 -7.38
C SER A 238 -11.55 13.47 -7.47
N VAL A 239 -12.12 12.28 -7.71
CA VAL A 239 -13.58 12.07 -7.82
C VAL A 239 -14.26 12.04 -6.45
N TRP A 240 -13.67 11.34 -5.47
CA TRP A 240 -14.25 11.15 -4.13
C TRP A 240 -13.37 11.78 -3.05
N ARG A 241 -13.35 13.10 -3.02
CA ARG A 241 -12.55 13.87 -2.04
C ARG A 241 -13.04 13.63 -0.61
N HIS A 242 -12.09 13.53 0.31
CA HIS A 242 -12.39 13.49 1.74
C HIS A 242 -13.14 14.76 2.17
N GLY A 243 -14.17 14.61 3.00
CA GLY A 243 -14.88 15.74 3.61
C GLY A 243 -15.69 16.63 2.65
N GLY A 244 -15.72 16.32 1.34
CA GLY A 244 -16.45 17.10 0.34
C GLY A 244 -15.90 18.54 0.14
N THR A 245 -14.75 18.87 0.72
CA THR A 245 -14.17 20.22 0.67
C THR A 245 -13.55 20.52 -0.69
N SER A 246 -13.62 21.78 -1.11
CA SER A 246 -12.99 22.31 -2.33
C SER A 246 -11.47 22.46 -2.21
N SER A 247 -10.91 22.34 -1.00
CA SER A 247 -9.48 22.52 -0.71
C SER A 247 -8.72 21.18 -0.73
N GLY A 248 -8.09 20.87 -1.87
CA GLY A 248 -7.09 19.81 -2.01
C GLY A 248 -7.64 18.42 -2.37
N ALA A 249 -6.97 17.71 -3.28
CA ALA A 249 -7.23 16.30 -3.53
C ALA A 249 -6.61 15.43 -2.42
N THR A 250 -7.24 14.30 -2.08
CA THR A 250 -6.71 13.34 -1.11
C THR A 250 -5.28 12.94 -1.51
N PRO A 251 -4.27 13.08 -0.62
CA PRO A 251 -2.88 12.78 -0.94
C PRO A 251 -2.70 11.29 -1.27
N VAL A 252 -1.94 11.03 -2.34
CA VAL A 252 -1.58 9.67 -2.78
C VAL A 252 -0.11 9.43 -2.42
N LEU A 253 0.13 8.42 -1.58
CA LEU A 253 1.46 7.99 -1.14
C LEU A 253 1.65 6.51 -1.46
N PRO A 254 2.10 6.16 -2.69
CA PRO A 254 2.34 4.77 -3.05
C PRO A 254 3.32 4.07 -2.11
N TYR A 255 3.08 2.79 -1.86
CA TYR A 255 4.01 1.89 -1.22
C TYR A 255 4.97 1.31 -2.25
N ALA A 256 6.26 1.62 -2.10
CA ALA A 256 7.35 1.07 -2.89
C ALA A 256 8.25 0.20 -2.01
N ARG A 257 8.97 -0.72 -2.65
CA ARG A 257 10.02 -1.53 -2.02
C ARG A 257 11.37 -1.13 -2.58
N LEU A 258 12.42 -1.31 -1.78
CA LEU A 258 13.79 -1.20 -2.26
C LEU A 258 14.23 -2.40 -3.09
N ALA A 259 13.52 -3.52 -2.98
CA ALA A 259 13.82 -4.76 -3.69
C ALA A 259 12.61 -5.24 -4.50
N TYR A 260 12.85 -6.01 -5.56
CA TYR A 260 11.76 -6.59 -6.35
C TYR A 260 10.87 -7.47 -5.48
N THR A 261 9.58 -7.51 -5.81
CA THR A 261 8.56 -8.27 -5.08
C THR A 261 9.00 -9.73 -4.87
N HIS A 262 8.91 -10.21 -3.61
CA HIS A 262 9.32 -11.56 -3.18
C HIS A 262 10.81 -11.89 -3.40
N THR A 263 11.68 -10.88 -3.46
CA THR A 263 13.14 -11.07 -3.56
C THR A 263 13.91 -10.12 -2.64
N LEU A 264 15.19 -10.44 -2.44
CA LEU A 264 16.20 -9.59 -1.81
C LEU A 264 17.02 -8.75 -2.82
N ALA A 265 16.74 -8.89 -4.11
CA ALA A 265 17.45 -8.14 -5.14
C ALA A 265 16.96 -6.69 -5.13
N PHE A 266 17.82 -5.77 -4.73
CA PHE A 266 17.52 -4.33 -4.75
C PHE A 266 17.20 -3.84 -6.16
N LEU A 267 16.33 -2.83 -6.25
CA LEU A 267 16.01 -2.15 -7.50
C LEU A 267 17.29 -1.49 -8.01
N SER A 268 17.83 -2.02 -9.09
CA SER A 268 19.17 -1.63 -9.53
C SER A 268 19.18 -0.26 -10.22
N LYS A 269 20.23 0.51 -9.97
CA LYS A 269 20.99 1.16 -11.04
C LYS A 269 21.83 0.05 -11.66
N LEU A 270 21.54 -0.42 -12.87
CA LEU A 270 22.19 -1.64 -13.38
C LEU A 270 23.70 -1.36 -13.55
N LEU A 271 24.54 -2.06 -12.79
CA LEU A 271 25.95 -2.23 -13.16
C LEU A 271 25.95 -3.00 -14.49
N VAL A 272 26.31 -2.28 -15.55
CA VAL A 272 26.53 -2.84 -16.88
C VAL A 272 27.75 -3.76 -16.80
N PHE A 273 27.53 -5.06 -16.59
CA PHE A 273 28.40 -6.07 -17.18
C PHE A 273 27.68 -6.64 -18.39
N LYS A 274 27.83 -5.94 -19.52
CA LYS A 274 27.79 -6.52 -20.86
C LYS A 274 28.41 -5.50 -21.80
N CYS A 275 29.57 -5.84 -22.33
CA CYS A 275 30.14 -5.23 -23.53
C CYS A 275 29.09 -5.32 -24.65
N VAL A 276 28.24 -4.32 -24.78
CA VAL A 276 27.51 -4.00 -26.00
C VAL A 276 27.52 -2.49 -26.08
N ALA A 277 28.45 -1.98 -26.89
CA ALA A 277 28.43 -0.60 -27.34
C ALA A 277 27.07 -0.32 -28.02
N HIS A 278 26.57 0.92 -27.84
CA HIS A 278 25.39 1.53 -28.50
C HIS A 278 24.09 1.76 -27.72
N ASN A 279 24.09 1.96 -26.39
CA ASN A 279 23.19 2.96 -25.77
C ASN A 279 23.59 3.33 -24.31
N PRO A 280 24.20 4.50 -24.03
CA PRO A 280 24.67 4.85 -22.68
C PRO A 280 23.59 5.31 -21.68
N PHE A 281 22.29 5.32 -22.04
CA PHE A 281 21.24 5.98 -21.23
C PHE A 281 20.38 5.07 -20.33
N ALA A 282 20.62 3.75 -20.27
CA ALA A 282 19.67 2.78 -19.68
C ALA A 282 19.90 2.38 -18.21
N ALA A 283 20.89 2.96 -17.52
CA ALA A 283 21.41 2.41 -16.27
C ALA A 283 20.65 2.82 -14.98
N GLN A 284 19.63 3.68 -15.04
CA GLN A 284 18.99 4.33 -13.88
C GLN A 284 17.49 4.01 -13.72
N THR A 285 17.04 2.96 -14.42
CA THR A 285 15.66 2.75 -14.87
C THR A 285 14.65 2.39 -13.78
N ASP A 286 14.93 1.49 -12.84
CA ASP A 286 13.85 0.99 -11.98
C ASP A 286 13.44 1.93 -10.84
N LEU A 287 14.37 2.71 -10.28
CA LEU A 287 14.04 3.80 -9.34
C LEU A 287 13.32 4.94 -10.06
N GLU A 288 13.70 5.25 -11.29
CA GLU A 288 12.98 6.21 -12.15
C GLU A 288 11.57 5.71 -12.48
N HIS A 289 11.41 4.44 -12.82
CA HIS A 289 10.12 3.83 -13.14
C HIS A 289 9.20 3.66 -11.92
N THR A 290 9.73 3.80 -10.69
CA THR A 290 8.96 3.69 -9.45
C THR A 290 8.83 5.05 -8.75
N LEU A 291 9.89 5.54 -8.12
CA LEU A 291 9.92 6.81 -7.39
C LEU A 291 9.84 8.01 -8.34
N GLY A 292 10.60 7.98 -9.44
CA GLY A 292 10.57 9.04 -10.45
C GLY A 292 9.19 9.20 -11.10
N GLU A 293 8.57 8.08 -11.48
CA GLU A 293 7.22 8.06 -12.05
C GLU A 293 6.17 8.53 -11.02
N SER A 294 6.37 8.21 -9.74
CA SER A 294 5.53 8.72 -8.64
C SER A 294 5.60 10.24 -8.53
N ALA A 295 6.81 10.80 -8.53
CA ALA A 295 7.03 12.24 -8.51
C ALA A 295 6.49 12.93 -9.76
N ALA A 296 6.74 12.36 -10.95
CA ALA A 296 6.30 12.91 -12.23
C ALA A 296 4.77 13.00 -12.36
N LEU A 297 4.02 12.13 -11.68
CA LEU A 297 2.55 12.17 -11.65
C LEU A 297 1.98 13.04 -10.51
N GLY A 298 2.84 13.68 -9.73
CA GLY A 298 2.43 14.54 -8.63
C GLY A 298 1.92 13.77 -7.41
N ALA A 299 2.45 12.56 -7.13
CA ALA A 299 2.21 11.90 -5.84
C ALA A 299 2.67 12.79 -4.67
N ALA A 300 2.11 12.59 -3.47
CA ALA A 300 2.43 13.41 -2.29
C ALA A 300 3.74 13.01 -1.62
N GLY A 301 4.20 11.80 -1.91
CA GLY A 301 5.43 11.21 -1.42
C GLY A 301 5.43 9.73 -1.78
N VAL A 302 6.36 8.97 -1.23
CA VAL A 302 6.41 7.51 -1.37
C VAL A 302 6.73 6.89 -0.02
N VAL A 303 6.06 5.80 0.31
CA VAL A 303 6.36 4.99 1.50
C VAL A 303 7.32 3.87 1.10
N LEU A 304 8.53 3.86 1.69
CA LEU A 304 9.53 2.82 1.46
C LEU A 304 9.35 1.68 2.47
N TRP A 305 8.87 0.55 1.98
CA TRP A 305 8.56 -0.61 2.80
C TRP A 305 9.56 -1.76 2.57
N GLY A 306 9.77 -2.55 3.62
CA GLY A 306 10.59 -3.77 3.58
C GLY A 306 10.16 -4.74 4.68
N GLU A 307 10.08 -6.04 4.34
CA GLU A 307 9.66 -7.10 5.26
C GLU A 307 10.72 -7.36 6.33
N LEU A 308 10.28 -7.72 7.52
CA LEU A 308 11.15 -8.09 8.63
C LEU A 308 11.83 -9.46 8.40
N GLU A 309 11.21 -10.37 7.63
CA GLU A 309 11.83 -11.65 7.23
C GLU A 309 13.17 -11.43 6.49
N PHE A 310 13.32 -10.28 5.81
CA PHE A 310 14.58 -9.90 5.16
C PHE A 310 15.72 -9.61 6.13
N ALA A 311 15.43 -9.34 7.39
CA ALA A 311 16.46 -9.03 8.40
C ALA A 311 16.76 -10.22 9.34
N LYS A 312 15.90 -11.26 9.34
CA LYS A 312 15.93 -12.36 10.32
C LYS A 312 16.85 -13.54 9.97
N SER A 313 17.25 -13.74 8.71
CA SER A 313 18.12 -14.88 8.39
C SER A 313 19.58 -14.53 8.66
N GLU A 314 20.21 -15.24 9.59
CA GLU A 314 21.68 -15.18 9.82
C GLU A 314 22.47 -15.50 8.54
N VAL A 315 21.86 -16.28 7.63
CA VAL A 315 22.41 -16.70 6.34
C VAL A 315 22.40 -15.58 5.28
N CYS A 316 21.58 -14.53 5.44
CA CYS A 316 21.49 -13.43 4.47
C CYS A 316 21.57 -12.06 5.14
N ASN A 317 22.68 -11.76 5.83
CA ASN A 317 22.98 -10.43 6.37
C ASN A 317 22.83 -9.33 5.29
N ILE A 318 21.62 -8.82 5.10
CA ILE A 318 21.29 -7.78 4.13
C ILE A 318 21.46 -6.38 4.73
N CYS A 319 21.74 -6.28 6.03
CA CYS A 319 21.87 -5.00 6.70
C CYS A 319 23.03 -4.19 6.11
N GLN A 320 24.22 -4.79 5.93
CA GLN A 320 25.35 -4.10 5.32
C GLN A 320 25.11 -3.77 3.82
N PRO A 321 24.69 -4.73 2.96
CA PRO A 321 24.29 -4.40 1.60
C PRO A 321 23.22 -3.32 1.48
N ALA A 322 22.28 -3.25 2.44
CA ALA A 322 21.25 -2.21 2.48
C ALA A 322 21.84 -0.83 2.80
N VAL A 323 22.78 -0.74 3.75
CA VAL A 323 23.54 0.49 4.01
C VAL A 323 24.23 0.95 2.73
N ASP A 324 24.99 0.07 2.09
CA ASP A 324 25.74 0.41 0.89
C ASP A 324 24.80 0.88 -0.23
N TYR A 325 23.68 0.18 -0.44
CA TYR A 325 22.67 0.57 -1.43
C TYR A 325 22.02 1.92 -1.12
N ILE A 326 21.73 2.20 0.17
CA ILE A 326 21.18 3.49 0.59
C ILE A 326 22.15 4.62 0.29
N HIS A 327 23.42 4.47 0.69
CA HIS A 327 24.40 5.54 0.52
C HIS A 327 24.83 5.76 -0.94
N THR A 328 24.91 4.70 -1.74
CA THR A 328 25.48 4.77 -3.09
C THR A 328 24.45 4.88 -4.21
N VAL A 329 23.21 4.43 -3.98
CA VAL A 329 22.17 4.37 -5.03
C VAL A 329 20.92 5.15 -4.62
N LEU A 330 20.22 4.71 -3.59
CA LEU A 330 18.90 5.24 -3.24
C LEU A 330 18.98 6.69 -2.76
N GLY A 331 19.88 6.98 -1.84
CA GLY A 331 20.04 8.27 -1.21
C GLY A 331 20.39 9.38 -2.20
N PRO A 332 21.45 9.22 -3.02
CA PRO A 332 21.76 10.16 -4.10
C PRO A 332 20.60 10.36 -5.08
N PHE A 333 19.90 9.27 -5.44
CA PHE A 333 18.73 9.35 -6.32
C PHE A 333 17.58 10.18 -5.70
N ILE A 334 17.24 9.93 -4.42
CA ILE A 334 16.21 10.69 -3.70
C ILE A 334 16.58 12.16 -3.62
N ARG A 335 17.84 12.48 -3.30
CA ARG A 335 18.32 13.87 -3.23
C ARG A 335 18.15 14.59 -4.56
N ALA A 336 18.56 13.97 -5.66
CA ALA A 336 18.37 14.53 -7.01
C ALA A 336 16.89 14.72 -7.34
N LEU A 337 16.05 13.69 -7.13
CA LEU A 337 14.62 13.75 -7.42
C LEU A 337 13.90 14.83 -6.59
N ARG A 338 14.30 15.04 -5.34
CA ARG A 338 13.75 16.11 -4.49
C ARG A 338 14.17 17.49 -4.99
N ALA A 339 15.42 17.67 -5.37
CA ALA A 339 15.90 18.92 -5.95
C ALA A 339 15.12 19.27 -7.24
N ASP A 340 14.93 18.29 -8.13
CA ASP A 340 14.19 18.47 -9.39
C ASP A 340 12.71 18.83 -9.14
N THR A 341 12.04 18.13 -8.22
CA THR A 341 10.63 18.40 -7.89
C THR A 341 10.44 19.76 -7.19
N GLN A 342 11.38 20.16 -6.34
CA GLN A 342 11.37 21.48 -5.69
C GLN A 342 11.63 22.59 -6.69
N LEU A 343 12.63 22.44 -7.56
CA LEU A 343 12.91 23.39 -8.64
C LEU A 343 11.70 23.56 -9.55
N CYS A 344 11.08 22.45 -9.95
CA CYS A 344 9.88 22.48 -10.78
C CYS A 344 8.72 23.19 -10.08
N SER A 345 8.49 22.92 -8.79
CA SER A 345 7.48 23.61 -7.99
C SER A 345 7.72 25.12 -7.94
N LEU A 346 8.96 25.55 -7.70
CA LEU A 346 9.31 26.98 -7.65
C LEU A 346 9.11 27.65 -9.01
N GLN A 347 9.60 27.04 -10.09
CA GLN A 347 9.59 27.63 -11.43
C GLN A 347 8.21 27.61 -12.09
N LEU A 348 7.49 26.49 -12.01
CA LEU A 348 6.23 26.29 -12.74
C LEU A 348 4.99 26.46 -11.86
N CYS A 349 5.12 26.32 -10.54
CA CYS A 349 3.99 26.41 -9.59
C CYS A 349 4.16 27.53 -8.55
N ARG A 350 5.19 28.39 -8.68
CA ARG A 350 5.50 29.49 -7.74
C ARG A 350 5.62 29.02 -6.28
N GLY A 351 6.08 27.79 -6.06
CA GLY A 351 6.18 27.17 -4.74
C GLY A 351 4.84 26.77 -4.09
N ASN A 352 3.71 26.92 -4.79
CA ASN A 352 2.36 26.66 -4.26
C ASN A 352 1.71 25.39 -4.83
N GLY A 353 2.50 24.49 -5.42
CA GLY A 353 1.97 23.29 -6.06
C GLY A 353 3.03 22.25 -6.40
N ARG A 354 2.58 21.07 -6.83
CA ARG A 354 3.42 20.00 -7.36
C ARG A 354 3.31 19.98 -8.88
N CYS A 355 4.45 19.86 -9.55
CA CYS A 355 4.46 19.57 -10.98
C CYS A 355 3.85 18.19 -11.24
N ALA A 356 3.06 18.09 -12.30
CA ALA A 356 2.53 16.82 -12.79
C ALA A 356 2.65 16.78 -14.31
N ARG A 357 3.04 15.62 -14.83
CA ARG A 357 3.12 15.31 -16.26
C ARG A 357 1.72 15.48 -16.88
N ARG A 358 1.66 16.21 -17.98
CA ARG A 358 0.43 16.41 -18.78
C ARG A 358 0.10 15.18 -19.60
#